data_AF-A0A8J3XZ70-F1
#
_entry.id   AF-A0A8J3XZ70-F1
#
_cell.length_a   1.000
_cell.length_b   1.000
_cell.length_c   1.000
_cell.angle_alpha   90.00
_cell.angle_beta   90.00
_cell.angle_gamma   90.00
#
_symmetry.space_group_name_H-M   'P 1'
#
loop_
_entity.id
_entity.type
_entity.pdbx_description
1 polymer ?
#
loop_
_entity_poly.entity_id
_entity_poly.type
_entity_poly.pdbx_seq_one_letter_code
_entity_poly.pdbx_strand_id
1 'polypeptide(L)'
;MSDGHGHGHGHTTETPASISTSRVLDPKGPEGLLDPVAVRNQVFTVVRLREGYDLSEVDTFLGLVETTLTTILRENDELRARSRQIAHEVQQARSPLGDNATRILEIAHEAAERTVAKAQQEAEAILTQARDRAEQIENDALGKTAAVRRAAAHGTHHREALGRRIQTLHAFIADFDTHMKQTLDGQIGRMRTLLDQLHGHDSPQPVFGSHTAGAADHRPVNSHAPGDFAP
;
A
#
# COMPACT_ATOMS: atom_id res chain seq x y z
N MET A 1 17.44 18.94 56.72
CA MET A 1 17.03 20.20 56.07
C MET A 1 15.74 19.88 55.31
N SER A 2 14.53 20.26 55.66
CA SER A 2 13.87 21.07 56.70
C SER A 2 12.38 20.72 56.57
N ASP A 3 11.72 20.25 57.63
CA ASP A 3 10.73 20.97 58.48
C ASP A 3 9.35 21.28 57.88
N GLY A 4 8.32 21.04 58.71
CA GLY A 4 6.93 21.54 58.61
C GLY A 4 5.92 20.47 58.18
N HIS A 5 5.23 19.70 59.04
CA HIS A 5 4.34 20.05 60.16
C HIS A 5 3.24 21.07 59.82
N GLY A 6 2.03 20.55 59.59
CA GLY A 6 0.78 21.31 59.56
C GLY A 6 -0.39 20.40 59.97
N HIS A 7 -0.66 20.35 61.28
CA HIS A 7 -1.89 19.81 61.87
C HIS A 7 -3.08 20.73 61.56
N GLY A 8 -4.27 20.15 61.41
CA GLY A 8 -5.53 20.88 61.35
C GLY A 8 -6.73 19.96 61.58
N HIS A 9 -6.99 19.65 62.85
CA HIS A 9 -8.29 19.14 63.32
C HIS A 9 -9.36 20.23 63.21
N GLY A 10 -10.61 19.86 62.95
CA GLY A 10 -11.72 20.80 63.04
C GLY A 10 -13.05 20.25 62.54
N HIS A 11 -13.74 19.52 63.41
CA HIS A 11 -15.12 19.08 63.29
C HIS A 11 -16.03 20.25 63.64
N THR A 12 -16.92 20.70 62.76
CA THR A 12 -18.16 21.39 63.17
C THR A 12 -19.21 21.36 62.07
N THR A 13 -20.27 20.61 62.35
CA THR A 13 -21.63 20.92 61.95
C THR A 13 -21.93 22.39 62.28
N GLU A 14 -22.01 23.24 61.28
CA GLU A 14 -22.68 24.53 61.43
C GLU A 14 -23.96 24.50 60.61
N THR A 15 -25.03 24.14 61.32
CA THR A 15 -26.33 24.77 61.14
C THR A 15 -26.18 26.23 61.60
N PRO A 16 -26.37 27.24 60.74
CA PRO A 16 -26.85 28.54 61.20
C PRO A 16 -28.39 28.48 61.09
N ALA A 17 -29.06 28.31 62.21
CA ALA A 17 -29.58 29.41 63.01
C ALA A 17 -30.60 30.23 62.22
N SER A 18 -31.84 30.11 62.69
CA SER A 18 -32.97 30.98 62.40
C SER A 18 -32.52 32.44 62.26
N ILE A 19 -32.73 33.01 61.08
CA ILE A 19 -32.92 34.45 60.97
C ILE A 19 -34.39 34.64 60.60
N SER A 20 -35.22 34.69 61.64
CA SER A 20 -36.46 35.45 61.62
C SER A 20 -36.10 36.89 61.31
N THR A 21 -35.86 37.19 60.03
CA THR A 21 -35.76 38.57 59.58
C THR A 21 -37.20 39.01 59.37
N SER A 22 -37.72 39.69 60.39
CA SER A 22 -38.86 40.58 60.24
C SER A 22 -38.55 41.49 59.06
N ARG A 23 -39.07 41.11 57.88
CA ARG A 23 -38.92 41.88 56.66
C ARG A 23 -39.82 43.08 56.84
N VAL A 24 -39.24 44.14 57.39
CA VAL A 24 -39.74 45.50 57.20
C VAL A 24 -40.00 45.62 55.71
N LEU A 25 -41.28 45.70 55.35
CA LEU A 25 -41.73 45.86 53.98
C LEU A 25 -41.23 47.23 53.51
N ASP A 26 -40.08 47.26 52.85
CA ASP A 26 -39.72 48.37 51.99
C ASP A 26 -40.86 48.54 50.97
N PRO A 27 -41.41 49.76 50.79
CA PRO A 27 -42.49 50.02 49.84
C PRO A 27 -42.03 49.89 48.38
N LYS A 28 -40.76 49.55 48.13
CA LYS A 28 -40.27 49.15 46.81
C LYS A 28 -39.59 47.81 46.94
N GLY A 29 -40.17 46.79 46.33
CA GLY A 29 -39.60 45.45 46.28
C GLY A 29 -38.22 45.43 45.60
N PRO A 30 -37.52 44.28 45.62
CA PRO A 30 -36.11 44.13 45.25
C PRO A 30 -35.73 44.51 43.80
N GLU A 31 -36.68 44.92 42.96
CA GLU A 31 -36.49 45.27 41.54
C GLU A 31 -37.00 46.70 41.21
N GLY A 32 -37.35 47.51 42.21
CA GLY A 32 -38.05 48.79 41.97
C GLY A 32 -39.48 48.61 41.44
N LEU A 33 -39.98 47.38 41.43
CA LEU A 33 -41.33 47.00 41.09
C LEU A 33 -42.25 47.38 42.26
N LEU A 34 -43.28 48.18 41.95
CA LEU A 34 -44.31 48.52 42.93
C LEU A 34 -45.05 47.23 43.30
N ASP A 35 -45.24 47.02 44.61
CA ASP A 35 -46.11 45.96 45.14
C ASP A 35 -47.52 46.56 45.33
N PRO A 36 -48.62 45.81 45.13
CA PRO A 36 -49.97 46.34 45.32
C PRO A 36 -50.16 46.98 46.70
N VAL A 37 -49.55 46.40 47.75
CA VAL A 37 -49.58 46.95 49.11
C VAL A 37 -48.83 48.28 49.21
N ALA A 38 -47.75 48.45 48.45
CA ALA A 38 -47.00 49.71 48.40
C ALA A 38 -47.79 50.83 47.74
N VAL A 39 -48.55 50.53 46.67
CA VAL A 39 -49.47 51.50 46.02
C VAL A 39 -50.55 51.94 47.00
N ARG A 40 -51.13 50.99 47.75
CA ARG A 40 -52.16 51.28 48.75
C ARG A 40 -51.66 52.14 49.91
N ASN A 41 -50.41 51.94 50.34
CA ASN A 41 -49.82 52.68 51.46
C ASN A 41 -49.15 53.99 51.03
N GLN A 42 -49.25 54.37 49.76
CA GLN A 42 -48.57 55.56 49.23
C GLN A 42 -49.23 56.84 49.73
N VAL A 43 -48.42 57.74 50.33
CA VAL A 43 -48.87 59.06 50.78
C VAL A 43 -48.32 60.14 49.85
N PHE A 44 -49.21 60.98 49.32
CA PHE A 44 -48.85 62.13 48.50
C PHE A 44 -48.87 63.42 49.34
N THR A 45 -48.00 64.37 49.00
CA THR A 45 -47.97 65.68 49.67
C THR A 45 -48.96 66.63 48.99
N VAL A 46 -49.80 67.31 49.77
CA VAL A 46 -50.77 68.29 49.26
C VAL A 46 -50.12 69.68 49.15
N VAL A 47 -50.17 70.29 47.97
CA VAL A 47 -49.58 71.62 47.71
C VAL A 47 -50.69 72.68 47.68
N ARG A 48 -50.60 73.70 48.53
CA ARG A 48 -51.69 74.68 48.76
C ARG A 48 -51.69 75.90 47.83
N LEU A 49 -50.60 76.13 47.09
CA LEU A 49 -50.35 77.36 46.31
C LEU A 49 -50.21 77.09 44.81
N ARG A 50 -50.52 75.87 44.34
CA ARG A 50 -50.45 75.47 42.92
C ARG A 50 -51.67 74.63 42.54
N GLU A 51 -52.02 74.65 41.26
CA GLU A 51 -52.97 73.70 40.67
C GLU A 51 -52.49 72.28 40.97
N GLY A 52 -53.36 71.48 41.55
CA GLY A 52 -53.10 70.09 41.95
C GLY A 52 -54.16 69.16 41.40
N TYR A 53 -53.84 67.86 41.38
CA TYR A 53 -54.80 66.82 41.01
C TYR A 53 -55.93 66.70 42.04
N ASP A 54 -57.12 66.30 41.59
CA ASP A 54 -58.23 65.98 42.49
C ASP A 54 -57.89 64.70 43.28
N LEU A 55 -57.93 64.80 44.60
CA LEU A 55 -57.61 63.69 45.52
C LEU A 55 -58.51 62.47 45.28
N SER A 56 -59.79 62.70 44.96
CA SER A 56 -60.77 61.63 44.74
C SER A 56 -60.48 60.88 43.44
N GLU A 57 -60.02 61.60 42.41
CA GLU A 57 -59.63 61.04 41.13
C GLU A 57 -58.32 60.24 41.27
N VAL A 58 -57.34 60.78 42.00
CA VAL A 58 -56.08 60.09 42.30
C VAL A 58 -56.33 58.79 43.08
N ASP A 59 -57.17 58.81 44.12
CA ASP A 59 -57.51 57.60 44.89
C ASP A 59 -58.21 56.54 44.02
N THR A 60 -59.13 56.96 43.15
CA THR A 60 -59.82 56.06 42.21
C THR A 60 -58.82 55.41 41.24
N PHE A 61 -57.88 56.20 40.72
CA PHE A 61 -56.83 55.70 39.84
C PHE A 61 -55.88 54.72 40.55
N LEU A 62 -55.45 55.03 41.78
CA LEU A 62 -54.58 54.15 42.57
C LEU A 62 -55.25 52.81 42.89
N GLY A 63 -56.57 52.78 43.14
CA GLY A 63 -57.31 51.53 43.31
C GLY A 63 -57.34 50.66 42.05
N LEU A 64 -57.44 51.28 40.87
CA LEU A 64 -57.32 50.57 39.58
C LEU A 64 -55.91 50.04 39.35
N VAL A 65 -54.88 50.82 39.71
CA VAL A 65 -53.47 50.40 39.65
C VAL A 65 -53.22 49.22 40.59
N GLU A 66 -53.69 49.26 41.84
CA GLU A 66 -53.56 48.15 42.81
C GLU A 66 -54.18 46.85 42.26
N THR A 67 -55.41 46.95 41.71
CA THR A 67 -56.14 45.80 41.14
C THR A 67 -55.42 45.21 39.92
N THR A 68 -54.96 46.08 39.02
CA THR A 68 -54.25 45.66 37.79
C THR A 68 -52.91 45.01 38.14
N LEU A 69 -52.16 45.60 39.07
CA LEU A 69 -50.87 45.10 39.50
C LEU A 69 -50.98 43.74 40.21
N THR A 70 -52.00 43.55 41.05
CA THR A 70 -52.29 42.25 41.68
C THR A 70 -52.58 41.17 40.64
N THR A 71 -53.37 41.52 39.61
CA THR A 71 -53.71 40.60 38.51
C THR A 71 -52.48 40.24 37.70
N ILE A 72 -51.68 41.22 37.29
CA ILE A 72 -50.48 41.00 36.47
C ILE A 72 -49.44 40.17 37.22
N LEU A 73 -49.19 40.45 38.50
CA LEU A 73 -48.21 39.70 39.28
C LEU A 73 -48.61 38.23 39.42
N ARG A 74 -49.90 37.97 39.70
CA ARG A 74 -50.42 36.60 39.76
C ARG A 74 -50.29 35.89 38.41
N GLU A 75 -50.69 36.54 37.32
CA GLU A 75 -50.57 35.96 35.99
C GLU A 75 -49.11 35.71 35.61
N ASN A 76 -48.19 36.60 36.00
CA ASN A 76 -46.76 36.41 35.78
C ASN A 76 -46.22 35.21 36.55
N ASP A 77 -46.63 35.03 37.81
CA ASP A 77 -46.25 33.88 38.62
C ASP A 77 -46.81 32.58 38.06
N GLU A 78 -48.07 32.58 37.59
CA GLU A 78 -48.68 31.45 36.90
C GLU A 78 -47.96 31.13 35.58
N LEU A 79 -47.62 32.13 34.76
CA LEU A 79 -46.87 31.96 33.52
C LEU A 79 -45.45 31.45 33.78
N ARG A 80 -44.77 31.95 34.82
CA ARG A 80 -43.47 31.46 35.27
C ARG A 80 -43.55 30.02 35.77
N ALA A 81 -44.62 29.66 36.49
CA ALA A 81 -44.85 28.29 36.92
C ALA A 81 -45.06 27.36 35.71
N ARG A 82 -45.90 27.75 34.74
CA ARG A 82 -46.12 27.00 33.50
C ARG A 82 -44.84 26.87 32.67
N SER A 83 -44.05 27.94 32.54
CA SER A 83 -42.78 27.90 31.83
C SER A 83 -41.79 26.95 32.50
N ARG A 84 -41.72 26.94 33.84
CA ARG A 84 -40.87 25.99 34.58
C ARG A 84 -41.32 24.55 34.35
N GLN A 85 -42.62 24.30 34.33
CA GLN A 85 -43.16 22.97 34.09
C GLN A 85 -42.87 22.48 32.67
N ILE A 86 -43.11 23.32 31.66
CA ILE A 86 -42.77 23.01 30.25
C ILE A 86 -41.25 22.77 30.11
N ALA A 87 -40.42 23.60 30.74
CA ALA A 87 -38.97 23.40 30.71
C ALA A 87 -38.56 22.04 31.32
N HIS A 88 -39.22 21.63 32.40
CA HIS A 88 -38.97 20.34 33.03
C HIS A 88 -39.42 19.17 32.14
N GLU A 89 -40.59 19.27 31.50
CA GLU A 89 -41.08 18.26 30.55
C GLU A 89 -40.18 18.15 29.32
N VAL A 90 -39.73 19.28 28.76
CA VAL A 90 -38.77 19.31 27.64
C VAL A 90 -37.42 18.69 28.04
N GLN A 91 -36.93 18.97 29.25
CA GLN A 91 -35.69 18.39 29.75
C GLN A 91 -35.81 16.87 29.96
N GLN A 92 -36.93 16.41 30.54
CA GLN A 92 -37.21 15.00 30.72
C GLN A 92 -37.37 14.25 29.39
N ALA A 93 -37.96 14.87 28.36
CA ALA A 93 -38.08 14.28 27.04
C ALA A 93 -36.73 14.26 26.29
N ARG A 94 -35.87 15.25 26.49
CA ARG A 94 -34.55 15.33 25.82
C ARG A 94 -33.53 14.32 26.35
N SER A 95 -33.56 14.00 27.65
CA SER A 95 -32.61 13.06 28.26
C SER A 95 -32.60 11.66 27.59
N PRO A 96 -33.74 10.94 27.48
CA PRO A 96 -33.76 9.59 26.92
C PRO A 96 -33.48 9.58 25.41
N LEU A 97 -33.83 10.65 24.68
CA LEU A 97 -33.53 10.77 23.25
C LEU A 97 -32.04 11.03 23.00
N GLY A 98 -31.40 11.87 23.82
CA GLY A 98 -29.96 12.16 23.72
C GLY A 98 -29.10 10.95 24.05
N ASP A 99 -29.45 10.22 25.11
CA ASP A 99 -28.72 9.02 25.53
C ASP A 99 -28.83 7.90 24.50
N ASN A 100 -30.03 7.69 23.93
CA ASN A 100 -30.24 6.69 22.88
C ASN A 100 -29.53 7.05 21.57
N ALA A 101 -29.57 8.33 21.16
CA ALA A 101 -28.85 8.79 19.97
C ALA A 101 -27.33 8.59 20.13
N THR A 102 -26.78 8.89 21.30
CA THR A 102 -25.35 8.68 21.59
C THR A 102 -24.98 7.20 21.51
N ARG A 103 -25.81 6.32 22.08
CA ARG A 103 -25.58 4.87 22.02
C ARG A 103 -25.68 4.31 20.60
N ILE A 104 -26.63 4.79 19.79
CA ILE A 104 -26.75 4.37 18.39
C ILE A 104 -25.53 4.82 17.58
N LEU A 105 -25.04 6.04 17.78
CA LEU A 105 -23.83 6.54 17.13
C LEU A 105 -22.59 5.71 17.53
N GLU A 106 -22.48 5.34 18.79
CA GLU A 106 -21.38 4.48 19.28
C GLU A 106 -21.43 3.09 18.64
N ILE A 107 -22.61 2.45 18.60
CA ILE A 107 -22.79 1.14 17.94
C ILE A 107 -22.51 1.24 16.44
N ALA A 108 -22.98 2.30 15.78
CA ALA A 108 -22.74 2.52 14.35
C ALA A 108 -21.25 2.74 14.07
N HIS A 109 -20.54 3.51 14.91
CA HIS A 109 -19.11 3.72 14.78
C HIS A 109 -18.32 2.44 15.01
N GLU A 110 -18.64 1.68 16.06
CA GLU A 110 -18.01 0.39 16.33
C GLU A 110 -18.24 -0.61 15.18
N ALA A 111 -19.44 -0.63 14.60
CA ALA A 111 -19.74 -1.45 13.42
C ALA A 111 -18.91 -1.00 12.20
N ALA A 112 -18.78 0.31 11.98
CA ALA A 112 -17.94 0.85 10.91
C ALA A 112 -16.47 0.42 11.07
N GLU A 113 -15.90 0.62 12.26
CA GLU A 113 -14.51 0.21 12.57
C GLU A 113 -14.28 -1.29 12.36
N ARG A 114 -15.22 -2.14 12.80
CA ARG A 114 -15.15 -3.59 12.54
C ARG A 114 -15.14 -3.92 11.06
N THR A 115 -15.94 -3.23 10.25
CA THR A 115 -15.97 -3.48 8.80
C THR A 115 -14.70 -3.01 8.11
N VAL A 116 -14.12 -1.88 8.53
CA VAL A 116 -12.83 -1.40 8.04
C VAL A 116 -11.73 -2.39 8.40
N ALA A 117 -11.67 -2.84 9.66
CA ALA A 117 -10.66 -3.80 10.11
C ALA A 117 -10.76 -5.13 9.33
N LYS A 118 -11.98 -5.64 9.11
CA LYS A 118 -12.19 -6.85 8.32
C LYS A 118 -11.75 -6.67 6.86
N ALA A 119 -12.11 -5.55 6.23
CA ALA A 119 -11.71 -5.26 4.85
C ALA A 119 -10.18 -5.12 4.71
N GLN A 120 -9.51 -4.49 5.69
CA GLN A 120 -8.06 -4.40 5.74
C GLN A 120 -7.41 -5.78 5.87
N GLN A 121 -7.90 -6.63 6.78
CA GLN A 121 -7.40 -7.99 6.96
C GLN A 121 -7.56 -8.83 5.68
N GLU A 122 -8.71 -8.74 5.02
CA GLU A 122 -8.95 -9.44 3.75
C GLU A 122 -8.03 -8.92 2.63
N ALA A 123 -7.82 -7.60 2.55
CA ALA A 123 -6.90 -7.00 1.58
C ALA A 123 -5.45 -7.45 1.81
N GLU A 124 -4.98 -7.46 3.06
CA GLU A 124 -3.65 -7.95 3.42
C GLU A 124 -3.46 -9.43 3.10
N ALA A 125 -4.49 -10.25 3.34
CA ALA A 125 -4.46 -11.66 2.98
C ALA A 125 -4.37 -11.86 1.45
N ILE A 126 -5.13 -11.09 0.67
CA ILE A 126 -5.06 -11.13 -0.80
C ILE A 126 -3.68 -10.69 -1.29
N LEU A 127 -3.11 -9.62 -0.74
CA LEU A 127 -1.79 -9.13 -1.12
C LEU A 127 -0.69 -10.15 -0.81
N THR A 128 -0.76 -10.78 0.36
CA THR A 128 0.20 -11.84 0.76
C THR A 128 0.08 -13.02 -0.20
N GLN A 129 -1.14 -13.53 -0.44
CA GLN A 129 -1.37 -14.63 -1.36
C GLN A 129 -0.92 -14.31 -2.80
N ALA A 130 -1.14 -13.08 -3.27
CA ALA A 130 -0.70 -12.66 -4.59
C ALA A 130 0.82 -12.61 -4.70
N ARG A 131 1.52 -12.14 -3.65
CA ARG A 131 2.98 -12.14 -3.57
C ARG A 131 3.53 -13.56 -3.58
N ASP A 132 3.02 -14.43 -2.73
CA ASP A 132 3.46 -15.83 -2.64
C ASP A 132 3.29 -16.56 -3.99
N ARG A 133 2.14 -16.35 -4.65
CA ARG A 133 1.89 -16.90 -5.99
C ARG A 133 2.84 -16.33 -7.05
N ALA A 134 3.13 -15.04 -7.00
CA ALA A 134 4.07 -14.41 -7.94
C ALA A 134 5.48 -14.97 -7.76
N GLU A 135 5.96 -15.08 -6.52
CA GLU A 135 7.24 -15.67 -6.19
C GLU A 135 7.32 -17.15 -6.64
N GLN A 136 6.25 -17.92 -6.45
CA GLN A 136 6.18 -19.29 -6.93
C GLN A 136 6.31 -19.36 -8.46
N ILE A 137 5.57 -18.52 -9.19
CA ILE A 137 5.64 -18.48 -10.66
C ILE A 137 7.05 -18.09 -11.13
N GLU A 138 7.67 -17.11 -10.47
CA GLU A 138 9.02 -16.70 -10.79
C GLU A 138 10.03 -17.83 -10.56
N ASN A 139 9.98 -18.48 -9.40
CA ASN A 139 10.84 -19.63 -9.07
C ASN A 139 10.64 -20.79 -10.05
N ASP A 140 9.41 -21.09 -10.43
CA ASP A 140 9.09 -22.13 -11.42
C ASP A 140 9.63 -21.77 -12.81
N ALA A 141 9.49 -20.51 -13.23
CA ALA A 141 9.99 -20.02 -14.51
C ALA A 141 11.53 -20.03 -14.55
N LEU A 142 12.18 -19.57 -13.47
CA LEU A 142 13.64 -19.61 -13.31
C LEU A 142 14.14 -21.07 -13.29
N GLY A 143 13.45 -21.96 -12.60
CA GLY A 143 13.75 -23.40 -12.58
C GLY A 143 13.68 -24.01 -13.99
N LYS A 144 12.59 -23.74 -14.73
CA LYS A 144 12.41 -24.21 -16.11
C LYS A 144 13.45 -23.65 -17.07
N THR A 145 13.72 -22.35 -17.01
CA THR A 145 14.74 -21.71 -17.88
C THR A 145 16.14 -22.24 -17.58
N ALA A 146 16.49 -22.45 -16.32
CA ALA A 146 17.75 -23.07 -15.92
C ALA A 146 17.86 -24.52 -16.43
N ALA A 147 16.77 -25.29 -16.36
CA ALA A 147 16.73 -26.66 -16.89
C ALA A 147 16.90 -26.70 -18.41
N VAL A 148 16.20 -25.83 -19.15
CA VAL A 148 16.34 -25.70 -20.62
C VAL A 148 17.76 -25.31 -20.99
N ARG A 149 18.37 -24.36 -20.26
CA ARG A 149 19.76 -23.94 -20.48
C ARG A 149 20.74 -25.09 -20.27
N ARG A 150 20.57 -25.87 -19.19
CA ARG A 150 21.40 -27.06 -18.94
C ARG A 150 21.24 -28.10 -20.05
N ALA A 151 20.00 -28.39 -20.48
CA ALA A 151 19.75 -29.33 -21.57
C ALA A 151 20.38 -28.86 -22.90
N ALA A 152 20.29 -27.57 -23.21
CA ALA A 152 20.94 -26.98 -24.39
C ALA A 152 22.46 -27.12 -24.31
N ALA A 153 23.08 -26.80 -23.17
CA ALA A 153 24.52 -26.96 -22.96
C ALA A 153 24.96 -28.43 -23.08
N HIS A 154 24.20 -29.38 -22.53
CA HIS A 154 24.47 -30.81 -22.74
C HIS A 154 24.42 -31.19 -24.23
N GLY A 155 23.44 -30.67 -24.96
CA GLY A 155 23.32 -30.89 -26.41
C GLY A 155 24.50 -30.34 -27.21
N THR A 156 24.99 -29.13 -26.86
CA THR A 156 26.17 -28.54 -27.53
C THR A 156 27.42 -29.36 -27.25
N HIS A 157 27.66 -29.75 -25.99
CA HIS A 157 28.81 -30.59 -25.63
C HIS A 157 28.76 -31.96 -26.30
N HIS A 158 27.58 -32.57 -26.43
CA HIS A 158 27.42 -33.82 -27.16
C HIS A 158 27.75 -33.67 -28.65
N ARG A 159 27.28 -32.58 -29.28
CA ARG A 159 27.58 -32.27 -30.68
C ARG A 159 29.07 -32.05 -30.91
N GLU A 160 29.74 -31.32 -30.03
CA GLU A 160 31.20 -31.13 -30.07
C GLU A 160 31.96 -32.44 -29.88
N ALA A 161 31.53 -33.31 -28.96
CA ALA A 161 32.13 -34.62 -28.74
C ALA A 161 31.99 -35.52 -29.97
N LEU A 162 30.81 -35.55 -30.61
CA LEU A 162 30.60 -36.24 -31.88
C LEU A 162 31.48 -35.65 -32.99
N GLY A 163 31.57 -34.33 -33.08
CA GLY A 163 32.44 -33.65 -34.04
C GLY A 163 33.90 -34.06 -33.89
N ARG A 164 34.42 -34.08 -32.65
CA ARG A 164 35.78 -34.58 -32.37
C ARG A 164 35.95 -36.04 -32.78
N ARG A 165 34.98 -36.90 -32.50
CA ARG A 165 35.05 -38.33 -32.87
C ARG A 165 35.05 -38.54 -34.38
N ILE A 166 34.24 -37.79 -35.11
CA ILE A 166 34.21 -37.81 -36.59
C ILE A 166 35.58 -37.38 -37.14
N GLN A 167 36.16 -36.30 -36.61
CA GLN A 167 37.50 -35.86 -37.01
C GLN A 167 38.56 -36.94 -36.74
N THR A 168 38.52 -37.59 -35.58
CA THR A 168 39.41 -38.72 -35.27
C THR A 168 39.24 -39.87 -36.27
N LEU A 169 37.99 -40.22 -36.64
CA LEU A 169 37.73 -41.27 -37.62
C LEU A 169 38.23 -40.89 -39.02
N HIS A 170 38.03 -39.64 -39.44
CA HIS A 170 38.56 -39.16 -40.72
C HIS A 170 40.09 -39.22 -40.77
N ALA A 171 40.78 -38.79 -39.71
CA ALA A 171 42.23 -38.92 -39.62
C ALA A 171 42.68 -40.39 -39.68
N PHE A 172 42.00 -41.26 -38.93
CA PHE A 172 42.28 -42.70 -38.94
C PHE A 172 42.13 -43.32 -40.33
N ILE A 173 41.07 -42.97 -41.07
CA ILE A 173 40.86 -43.48 -42.44
C ILE A 173 41.97 -42.98 -43.38
N ALA A 174 42.35 -41.70 -43.30
CA ALA A 174 43.41 -41.14 -44.13
C ALA A 174 44.78 -41.81 -43.85
N ASP A 175 45.09 -42.04 -42.58
CA ASP A 175 46.30 -42.75 -42.16
C ASP A 175 46.28 -44.22 -42.62
N PHE A 176 45.12 -44.88 -42.50
CA PHE A 176 44.92 -46.25 -42.95
C PHE A 176 45.13 -46.39 -44.46
N ASP A 177 44.54 -45.51 -45.27
CA ASP A 177 44.71 -45.51 -46.72
C ASP A 177 46.16 -45.29 -47.13
N THR A 178 46.85 -44.36 -46.46
CA THR A 178 48.27 -44.09 -46.68
C THR A 178 49.12 -45.33 -46.35
N HIS A 179 48.85 -45.96 -45.22
CA HIS A 179 49.55 -47.17 -44.78
C HIS A 179 49.31 -48.37 -45.71
N MET A 180 48.07 -48.55 -46.17
CA MET A 180 47.70 -49.60 -47.13
C MET A 180 48.46 -49.41 -48.45
N LYS A 181 48.48 -48.19 -49.00
CA LYS A 181 49.25 -47.88 -50.21
C LYS A 181 50.73 -48.18 -50.03
N GLN A 182 51.35 -47.69 -48.96
CA GLN A 182 52.76 -47.94 -48.66
C GLN A 182 53.09 -49.44 -48.52
N THR A 183 52.21 -50.21 -47.88
CA THR A 183 52.40 -51.65 -47.69
C THR A 183 52.31 -52.39 -49.02
N LEU A 184 51.30 -52.07 -49.84
CA LEU A 184 51.11 -52.65 -51.16
C LEU A 184 52.25 -52.28 -52.12
N ASP A 185 52.63 -51.01 -52.18
CA ASP A 185 53.76 -50.54 -53.00
C ASP A 185 55.07 -51.20 -52.57
N GLY A 186 55.28 -51.36 -51.25
CA GLY A 186 56.42 -52.08 -50.70
C GLY A 186 56.42 -53.57 -51.05
N GLN A 187 55.26 -54.23 -51.00
CA GLN A 187 55.11 -55.63 -51.43
C GLN A 187 55.39 -55.80 -52.93
N ILE A 188 54.81 -54.94 -53.77
CA ILE A 188 55.03 -54.92 -55.22
C ILE A 188 56.50 -54.65 -55.55
N GLY A 189 57.12 -53.68 -54.89
CA GLY A 189 58.54 -53.37 -55.03
C GLY A 189 59.43 -54.57 -54.70
N ARG A 190 59.18 -55.26 -53.59
CA ARG A 190 59.90 -56.50 -53.22
C ARG A 190 59.73 -57.61 -54.26
N MET A 191 58.52 -57.84 -54.76
CA MET A 191 58.27 -58.83 -55.81
C MET A 191 59.02 -58.49 -57.09
N ARG A 192 59.06 -57.22 -57.48
CA ARG A 192 59.83 -56.76 -58.64
C ARG A 192 61.33 -57.01 -58.47
N THR A 193 61.88 -56.73 -57.30
CA THR A 193 63.30 -57.04 -57.01
C THR A 193 63.58 -58.54 -57.06
N LEU A 194 62.69 -59.38 -56.51
CA LEU A 194 62.85 -60.84 -56.58
C LEU A 194 62.76 -61.35 -58.02
N LEU A 195 61.85 -60.81 -58.84
CA LEU A 195 61.76 -61.10 -60.27
C LEU A 195 63.04 -60.71 -61.00
N ASP A 196 63.60 -59.53 -60.72
CA ASP A 196 64.84 -59.05 -61.35
C ASP A 196 66.05 -59.92 -60.96
N GLN A 197 66.11 -60.39 -59.71
CA GLN A 197 67.11 -61.36 -59.26
C GLN A 197 66.98 -62.73 -59.94
N LEU A 198 65.75 -63.15 -60.29
CA LEU A 198 65.53 -64.38 -61.07
C LEU A 198 65.92 -64.21 -62.54
N HIS A 199 65.61 -63.07 -63.17
CA HIS A 199 65.91 -62.78 -64.58
C HIS A 199 67.37 -62.37 -64.81
N GLY A 200 68.07 -61.84 -63.80
CA GLY A 200 69.48 -61.48 -63.87
C GLY A 200 70.44 -62.67 -64.05
N HIS A 201 69.93 -63.90 -63.95
CA HIS A 201 70.68 -65.10 -64.33
C HIS A 201 70.61 -65.44 -65.82
N ASP A 202 69.80 -64.74 -66.61
CA ASP A 202 69.49 -65.15 -67.98
C ASP A 202 69.41 -63.93 -68.92
N SER A 203 70.55 -63.25 -69.19
CA SER A 203 70.79 -62.57 -70.49
C SER A 203 72.24 -62.06 -70.69
N PRO A 204 72.76 -62.13 -71.94
CA PRO A 204 74.18 -62.00 -72.29
C PRO A 204 74.64 -60.56 -72.59
N GLN A 205 75.93 -60.28 -72.40
CA GLN A 205 76.50 -58.94 -72.61
C GLN A 205 76.73 -58.58 -74.08
N PRO A 206 76.35 -57.37 -74.53
CA PRO A 206 76.82 -56.81 -75.79
C PRO A 206 77.94 -55.80 -75.59
N VAL A 207 78.99 -55.94 -76.41
CA VAL A 207 80.12 -55.00 -76.55
C VAL A 207 79.73 -53.80 -77.40
N PHE A 208 80.17 -52.61 -76.97
CA PHE A 208 79.90 -51.31 -77.57
C PHE A 208 80.48 -51.15 -78.99
N GLY A 209 79.75 -50.38 -79.82
CA GLY A 209 80.24 -49.83 -81.09
C GLY A 209 79.37 -48.66 -81.56
N SER A 210 79.92 -47.45 -81.46
CA SER A 210 79.37 -46.15 -81.86
C SER A 210 79.20 -45.99 -83.38
N HIS A 211 78.16 -45.27 -83.85
CA HIS A 211 78.28 -44.12 -84.76
C HIS A 211 76.92 -43.50 -85.15
N THR A 212 76.78 -42.21 -84.83
CA THR A 212 76.27 -41.06 -85.62
C THR A 212 75.21 -41.25 -86.73
N ALA A 213 74.11 -40.48 -86.66
CA ALA A 213 73.80 -39.32 -87.52
C ALA A 213 72.32 -39.17 -87.94
N GLY A 214 71.75 -37.99 -87.65
CA GLY A 214 70.73 -37.26 -88.43
C GLY A 214 69.30 -37.81 -88.46
N ALA A 215 68.24 -37.03 -88.70
CA ALA A 215 67.99 -35.59 -88.79
C ALA A 215 66.47 -35.45 -89.03
N ALA A 216 65.87 -34.33 -88.59
CA ALA A 216 64.60 -33.73 -89.04
C ALA A 216 63.31 -34.55 -88.79
N ASP A 217 62.11 -34.01 -88.67
CA ASP A 217 61.50 -32.69 -88.43
C ASP A 217 59.98 -32.99 -88.28
N HIS A 218 59.20 -32.00 -87.88
CA HIS A 218 57.73 -31.87 -87.95
C HIS A 218 56.93 -32.00 -86.64
N ARG A 219 56.70 -30.82 -86.05
CA ARG A 219 55.47 -30.37 -85.36
C ARG A 219 54.29 -30.35 -86.37
N PRO A 220 52.98 -30.40 -85.99
CA PRO A 220 52.37 -29.39 -85.12
C PRO A 220 51.14 -29.73 -84.22
N VAL A 221 51.02 -28.92 -83.15
CA VAL A 221 49.83 -28.19 -82.63
C VAL A 221 48.56 -28.95 -82.18
N ASN A 222 48.20 -28.83 -80.88
CA ASN A 222 47.03 -28.10 -80.31
C ASN A 222 46.94 -28.41 -78.79
N SER A 223 47.27 -27.51 -77.87
CA SER A 223 46.44 -26.46 -77.22
C SER A 223 45.12 -26.93 -76.59
N HIS A 224 45.06 -26.94 -75.24
CA HIS A 224 44.02 -26.21 -74.50
C HIS A 224 44.54 -25.83 -73.10
N ALA A 225 44.20 -24.61 -72.72
CA ALA A 225 44.81 -23.79 -71.68
C ALA A 225 44.03 -23.87 -70.34
N PRO A 226 44.49 -23.18 -69.28
CA PRO A 226 43.99 -23.28 -67.91
C PRO A 226 42.90 -22.24 -67.58
N GLY A 227 42.19 -22.45 -66.46
CA GLY A 227 41.33 -21.47 -65.79
C GLY A 227 41.08 -21.99 -64.37
N ASP A 228 41.54 -21.42 -63.25
CA ASP A 228 41.66 -20.06 -62.73
C ASP A 228 40.47 -19.62 -61.85
N PHE A 229 40.84 -19.07 -60.69
CA PHE A 229 40.13 -18.28 -59.66
C PHE A 229 39.06 -18.84 -58.69
N ALA A 230 39.30 -18.46 -57.43
CA ALA A 230 38.62 -18.64 -56.14
C ALA A 230 37.41 -17.68 -55.94
N PRO A 231 36.91 -17.38 -54.71
CA PRO A 231 36.95 -18.08 -53.41
C PRO A 231 35.58 -18.57 -52.89
#